data_AF-A0AAV1TB74-F1
#
_entry.id   AF-A0AAV1TB74-F1
#
_cell.length_a   1.000
_cell.length_b   1.000
_cell.length_c   1.000
_cell.angle_alpha   90.00
_cell.angle_beta   90.00
_cell.angle_gamma   90.00
#
_symmetry.space_group_name_H-M   'P 1'
#
loop_
_entity.id
_entity.type
_entity.pdbx_description
1 polymer ?
#
loop_
_entity_poly.entity_id
_entity_poly.type
_entity_poly.pdbx_seq_one_letter_code
_entity_poly.pdbx_strand_id
1 'polypeptide(L)'
;MRDRASVCIHTHSYSVRNSQDSPMSTRSRSTQSQRVARLRNLLAHDLVTVMPCCYDGLSAKLIERAGFEVTFMTGFGVSAVHGLPDTQLVSFGEMSRTAGIICESLRDIPCIGDADTGYGNAVNVKRTVAAYAQAGMAGILLEDQVSPKRCGHTAGKAVVSRDEAFARVRAAVDARREGQFDLVILARTDARGTHSLDEAIARCKEFVTLGADITFLEAPQSIEEMETYCREVPGPKMANMVENGLTPVLLPEQLGKMGYTLVAYPITLLSASISAMEKALKLLKCQTGEKKEEGSAENATPCAALDQLLCDFGHVKDVVGFTEYYAEEERYKA
;
A
#
# COMPACT_ATOMS: atom_id res chain seq x y z
N MET A 1 6.04 -43.63 -26.52
CA MET A 1 5.38 -43.32 -25.23
C MET A 1 5.97 -42.03 -24.70
N ARG A 2 5.27 -40.91 -24.91
CA ARG A 2 5.57 -39.61 -24.31
C ARG A 2 4.26 -39.16 -23.68
N ASP A 3 4.18 -39.22 -22.36
CA ASP A 3 3.03 -38.75 -21.60
C ASP A 3 2.97 -37.23 -21.64
N ARG A 4 1.88 -36.71 -22.20
CA ARG A 4 1.45 -35.32 -22.04
C ARG A 4 0.57 -35.28 -20.80
N ALA A 5 1.13 -34.86 -19.68
CA ALA A 5 0.34 -34.46 -18.52
C ALA A 5 -0.45 -33.18 -18.89
N SER A 6 -1.78 -33.31 -18.94
CA SER A 6 -2.69 -32.16 -19.07
C SER A 6 -2.57 -31.28 -17.83
N VAL A 7 -2.08 -30.07 -18.01
CA VAL A 7 -2.13 -29.01 -17.01
C VAL A 7 -3.58 -28.52 -16.96
N CYS A 8 -4.28 -28.81 -15.87
CA CYS A 8 -5.62 -28.31 -15.60
C CYS A 8 -5.49 -26.86 -15.11
N ILE A 9 -5.61 -25.91 -16.04
CA ILE A 9 -5.62 -24.47 -15.74
C ILE A 9 -6.98 -24.17 -15.10
N HIS A 10 -7.01 -23.97 -13.78
CA HIS A 10 -8.16 -23.31 -13.13
C HIS A 10 -8.07 -21.81 -13.40
N THR A 11 -8.63 -21.38 -14.53
CA THR A 11 -8.90 -19.97 -14.80
C THR A 11 -9.94 -19.48 -13.79
N HIS A 12 -9.50 -18.77 -12.75
CA HIS A 12 -10.40 -17.86 -12.05
C HIS A 12 -10.73 -16.75 -13.05
N SER A 13 -11.89 -16.86 -13.68
CA SER A 13 -12.48 -15.79 -14.47
C SER A 13 -12.73 -14.62 -13.52
N TYR A 14 -11.91 -13.58 -13.63
CA TYR A 14 -12.30 -12.25 -13.17
C TYR A 14 -13.52 -11.83 -14.00
N SER A 15 -14.70 -12.10 -13.47
CA SER A 15 -15.94 -11.52 -13.96
C SER A 15 -15.84 -10.02 -13.75
N VAL A 16 -15.65 -9.27 -14.84
CA VAL A 16 -16.04 -7.87 -14.90
C VAL A 16 -17.54 -7.87 -14.61
N ARG A 17 -17.94 -7.33 -13.46
CA ARG A 17 -19.37 -7.17 -13.16
C ARG A 17 -19.99 -6.35 -14.28
N ASN A 18 -21.08 -6.86 -14.84
CA ASN A 18 -21.92 -6.09 -15.75
C ASN A 18 -22.35 -4.79 -15.04
N SER A 19 -22.36 -3.69 -15.79
CA SER A 19 -22.78 -2.34 -15.37
C SER A 19 -24.28 -2.21 -15.03
N GLN A 20 -24.92 -3.30 -14.61
CA GLN A 20 -26.33 -3.36 -14.21
C GLN A 20 -26.54 -3.98 -12.81
N ASP A 21 -25.48 -4.09 -12.00
CA ASP A 21 -25.67 -4.29 -10.57
C ASP A 21 -26.24 -3.01 -9.93
N SER A 22 -27.22 -3.21 -9.05
CA SER A 22 -27.97 -2.20 -8.29
C SER A 22 -27.11 -1.02 -7.80
N PRO A 23 -27.67 0.20 -7.67
CA PRO A 23 -26.93 1.36 -7.18
C PRO A 23 -26.17 0.96 -5.92
N MET A 24 -24.85 1.18 -5.93
CA MET A 24 -23.95 0.89 -4.82
C MET A 24 -24.67 1.21 -3.52
N SER A 25 -25.07 0.14 -2.81
CA SER A 25 -25.88 0.22 -1.61
C SER A 25 -25.30 1.29 -0.69
N THR A 26 -26.17 2.11 -0.10
CA THR A 26 -25.90 3.12 0.94
C THR A 26 -25.32 2.50 2.22
N ARG A 27 -24.30 1.65 2.11
CA ARG A 27 -23.58 1.11 3.25
C ARG A 27 -22.82 2.26 3.91
N SER A 28 -23.09 2.43 5.20
CA SER A 28 -22.29 3.28 6.07
C SER A 28 -20.82 2.91 5.95
N ARG A 29 -19.95 3.91 5.92
CA ARG A 29 -18.49 3.70 5.99
C ARG A 29 -18.15 2.90 7.25
N SER A 30 -17.17 2.01 7.13
CA SER A 30 -16.61 1.30 8.27
C SER A 30 -15.95 2.26 9.26
N THR A 31 -16.08 1.95 10.54
CA THR A 31 -15.29 2.58 11.60
C THR A 31 -13.85 2.08 11.58
N GLN A 32 -12.93 2.82 12.20
CA GLN A 32 -11.53 2.39 12.34
C GLN A 32 -11.44 1.00 13.00
N SER A 33 -12.20 0.76 14.08
CA SER A 33 -12.16 -0.53 14.78
C SER A 33 -12.67 -1.69 13.94
N GLN A 34 -13.68 -1.46 13.07
CA GLN A 34 -14.12 -2.47 12.11
C GLN A 34 -13.03 -2.78 11.07
N ARG A 35 -12.29 -1.77 10.59
CA ARG A 35 -11.16 -1.97 9.69
C ARG A 35 -10.01 -2.73 10.37
N VAL A 36 -9.70 -2.41 11.62
CA VAL A 36 -8.70 -3.17 12.41
C VAL A 36 -9.11 -4.63 12.55
N ALA A 37 -10.37 -4.90 12.91
CA ALA A 37 -10.89 -6.28 13.01
C ALA A 37 -10.78 -7.02 11.67
N ARG A 38 -11.10 -6.35 10.55
CA ARG A 38 -10.93 -6.91 9.21
C ARG A 38 -9.47 -7.22 8.90
N LEU A 39 -8.54 -6.33 9.22
CA LEU A 39 -7.11 -6.57 9.03
C LEU A 39 -6.62 -7.75 9.86
N ARG A 40 -6.99 -7.82 11.15
CA ARG A 40 -6.66 -8.96 12.02
C ARG A 40 -7.21 -10.27 11.47
N ASN A 41 -8.43 -10.26 10.92
CA ASN A 41 -8.99 -11.43 10.26
C ASN A 41 -8.14 -11.85 9.05
N LEU A 42 -7.75 -10.92 8.16
CA LEU A 42 -6.87 -11.25 7.03
C LEU A 42 -5.55 -11.88 7.49
N LEU A 43 -4.98 -11.40 8.61
CA LEU A 43 -3.73 -11.93 9.17
C LEU A 43 -3.87 -13.30 9.84
N ALA A 44 -5.08 -13.68 10.24
CA ALA A 44 -5.34 -14.94 10.94
C ALA A 44 -5.55 -16.14 9.98
N HIS A 45 -5.71 -15.90 8.68
CA HIS A 45 -5.89 -16.95 7.68
C HIS A 45 -4.56 -17.28 6.99
N ASP A 46 -4.39 -18.53 6.57
CA ASP A 46 -3.21 -19.00 5.83
C ASP A 46 -3.20 -18.55 4.35
N LEU A 47 -4.14 -17.68 3.95
CA LEU A 47 -4.24 -17.18 2.59
C LEU A 47 -3.42 -15.90 2.43
N VAL A 48 -2.47 -15.94 1.50
CA VAL A 48 -1.72 -14.77 1.07
C VAL A 48 -2.64 -13.71 0.48
N THR A 49 -2.51 -12.48 0.97
CA THR A 49 -3.33 -11.34 0.52
C THR A 49 -2.47 -10.34 -0.23
N VAL A 50 -2.89 -10.01 -1.45
CA VAL A 50 -2.27 -8.95 -2.26
C VAL A 50 -2.71 -7.58 -1.74
N MET A 51 -1.73 -6.71 -1.50
CA MET A 51 -1.91 -5.40 -0.89
C MET A 51 -1.24 -4.33 -1.75
N PRO A 52 -1.90 -3.80 -2.79
CA PRO A 52 -1.36 -2.67 -3.55
C PRO A 52 -1.29 -1.43 -2.66
N CYS A 53 -0.29 -0.58 -2.92
CA CYS A 53 -0.08 0.61 -2.11
C CYS A 53 -0.70 1.86 -2.75
N CYS A 54 -1.31 2.69 -1.91
CA CYS A 54 -1.80 4.02 -2.25
C CYS A 54 -0.88 5.11 -1.69
N TYR A 55 -1.06 6.32 -2.17
CA TYR A 55 -0.32 7.51 -1.74
C TYR A 55 -1.17 8.78 -1.67
N ASP A 56 -2.42 8.71 -2.13
CA ASP A 56 -3.41 9.77 -2.06
C ASP A 56 -4.84 9.18 -2.03
N GLY A 57 -5.85 10.04 -1.92
CA GLY A 57 -7.25 9.61 -1.90
C GLY A 57 -7.73 8.95 -3.21
N LEU A 58 -7.19 9.38 -4.35
CA LEU A 58 -7.58 8.85 -5.66
C LEU A 58 -7.09 7.40 -5.83
N SER A 59 -5.80 7.16 -5.59
CA SER A 59 -5.19 5.83 -5.63
C SER A 59 -5.84 4.88 -4.62
N ALA A 60 -6.12 5.35 -3.40
CA ALA A 60 -6.83 4.56 -2.39
C ALA A 60 -8.23 4.12 -2.87
N LYS A 61 -9.01 5.05 -3.44
CA LYS A 61 -10.35 4.74 -3.97
C LYS A 61 -10.29 3.78 -5.16
N LEU A 62 -9.33 3.95 -6.07
CA LEU A 62 -9.15 3.06 -7.21
C LEU A 62 -8.79 1.63 -6.77
N ILE A 63 -7.95 1.48 -5.74
CA ILE A 63 -7.63 0.17 -5.14
C ILE A 63 -8.90 -0.50 -4.58
N GLU A 64 -9.70 0.22 -3.79
CA GLU A 64 -10.93 -0.35 -3.22
C GLU A 64 -11.94 -0.72 -4.32
N ARG A 65 -12.10 0.14 -5.33
CA ARG A 65 -12.97 -0.12 -6.49
C ARG A 65 -12.53 -1.32 -7.33
N ALA A 66 -11.23 -1.59 -7.38
CA ALA A 66 -10.69 -2.79 -8.03
C ALA A 66 -10.94 -4.07 -7.22
N GLY A 67 -11.47 -3.98 -6.00
CA GLY A 67 -11.88 -5.12 -5.18
C GLY A 67 -10.79 -5.71 -4.29
N PHE A 68 -9.66 -5.01 -4.10
CA PHE A 68 -8.64 -5.44 -3.14
C PHE A 68 -9.15 -5.35 -1.71
N GLU A 69 -8.72 -6.29 -0.85
CA GLU A 69 -9.23 -6.40 0.52
C GLU A 69 -8.50 -5.55 1.55
N VAL A 70 -7.32 -5.04 1.20
CA VAL A 70 -6.43 -4.25 2.05
C VAL A 70 -5.53 -3.38 1.17
N THR A 71 -5.14 -2.22 1.69
CA THR A 71 -4.14 -1.35 1.06
C THR A 71 -3.09 -0.88 2.07
N PHE A 72 -2.03 -0.27 1.56
CA PHE A 72 -0.93 0.28 2.35
C PHE A 72 -0.62 1.69 1.87
N MET A 73 -0.54 2.68 2.76
CA MET A 73 -0.08 4.02 2.42
C MET A 73 1.45 4.01 2.35
N THR A 74 2.02 4.11 1.16
CA THR A 74 3.47 4.10 0.94
C THR A 74 4.11 5.48 1.20
N GLY A 75 5.11 5.56 2.09
CA GLY A 75 5.86 6.80 2.33
C GLY A 75 6.62 7.29 1.09
N PHE A 76 7.07 6.36 0.24
CA PHE A 76 7.67 6.70 -1.06
C PHE A 76 6.67 7.43 -1.94
N GLY A 77 5.46 6.88 -2.09
CA GLY A 77 4.45 7.48 -2.95
C GLY A 77 3.99 8.84 -2.43
N VAL A 78 3.83 9.00 -1.11
CA VAL A 78 3.52 10.30 -0.50
C VAL A 78 4.64 11.32 -0.78
N SER A 79 5.90 10.92 -0.66
CA SER A 79 7.04 11.79 -1.03
C SER A 79 7.00 12.18 -2.52
N ALA A 80 6.72 11.21 -3.40
CA ALA A 80 6.70 11.42 -4.84
C ALA A 80 5.63 12.42 -5.29
N VAL A 81 4.42 12.40 -4.70
CA VAL A 81 3.38 13.39 -5.03
C VAL A 81 3.69 14.80 -4.50
N HIS A 82 4.64 14.93 -3.56
CA HIS A 82 5.23 16.22 -3.18
C HIS A 82 6.39 16.63 -4.10
N GLY A 83 6.73 15.83 -5.11
CA GLY A 83 7.89 16.05 -5.97
C GLY A 83 9.22 15.83 -5.25
N LEU A 84 9.22 15.07 -4.14
CA LEU A 84 10.39 14.85 -3.29
C LEU A 84 10.84 13.39 -3.32
N PRO A 85 12.14 13.13 -3.08
CA PRO A 85 12.64 11.77 -2.91
C PRO A 85 12.21 11.17 -1.56
N ASP A 86 12.17 9.84 -1.50
CA ASP A 86 11.88 9.09 -0.28
C ASP A 86 13.08 9.04 0.68
N THR A 87 13.36 10.19 1.29
CA THR A 87 14.50 10.40 2.20
C THR A 87 14.09 11.12 3.50
N GLN A 88 12.85 10.87 3.94
CA GLN A 88 12.27 11.47 5.16
C GLN A 88 12.25 13.01 5.16
N LEU A 89 12.10 13.63 3.99
CA LEU A 89 11.90 15.08 3.87
C LEU A 89 10.46 15.49 4.20
N VAL A 90 9.50 14.62 3.89
CA VAL A 90 8.11 14.81 4.27
C VAL A 90 7.98 14.70 5.78
N SER A 91 7.39 15.72 6.40
CA SER A 91 7.23 15.82 7.84
C SER A 91 6.15 14.87 8.37
N PHE A 92 6.20 14.63 9.67
CA PHE A 92 5.12 13.94 10.40
C PHE A 92 3.72 14.53 10.10
N GLY A 93 3.62 15.86 10.02
CA GLY A 93 2.33 16.54 9.80
C GLY A 93 1.74 16.25 8.42
N GLU A 94 2.59 16.25 7.39
CA GLU A 94 2.19 15.94 6.01
C GLU A 94 1.79 14.46 5.87
N MET A 95 2.56 13.56 6.49
CA MET A 95 2.26 12.12 6.49
C MET A 95 0.97 11.80 7.25
N SER A 96 0.79 12.35 8.46
CA SER A 96 -0.42 12.16 9.25
C SER A 96 -1.66 12.76 8.58
N ARG A 97 -1.53 13.90 7.89
CA ARG A 97 -2.62 14.48 7.11
C ARG A 97 -3.01 13.57 5.94
N THR A 98 -2.02 13.06 5.22
CA THR A 98 -2.24 12.16 4.08
C THR A 98 -2.91 10.86 4.52
N ALA A 99 -2.52 10.33 5.68
CA ALA A 99 -3.18 9.18 6.29
C ALA A 99 -4.68 9.40 6.50
N GLY A 100 -5.08 10.58 6.99
CA GLY A 100 -6.50 10.95 7.14
C GLY A 100 -7.23 11.01 5.81
N ILE A 101 -6.65 11.70 4.81
CA ILE A 101 -7.23 11.81 3.46
C ILE A 101 -7.47 10.43 2.82
N ILE A 102 -6.51 9.50 2.96
CA ILE A 102 -6.62 8.14 2.46
C ILE A 102 -7.75 7.40 3.18
N CYS A 103 -7.78 7.42 4.51
CA CYS A 103 -8.81 6.74 5.29
C CYS A 103 -10.21 7.29 5.02
N GLU A 104 -10.34 8.60 4.82
CA GLU A 104 -11.59 9.26 4.39
C GLU A 104 -11.99 8.95 2.95
N SER A 105 -11.08 8.44 2.12
CA SER A 105 -11.37 8.04 0.74
C SER A 105 -11.85 6.59 0.64
N LEU A 106 -11.50 5.76 1.63
CA LEU A 106 -11.89 4.36 1.73
C LEU A 106 -13.26 4.19 2.40
N ARG A 107 -14.02 3.18 1.97
CA ARG A 107 -15.31 2.81 2.57
C ARG A 107 -15.13 1.73 3.64
N ASP A 108 -14.52 0.61 3.28
CA ASP A 108 -14.57 -0.64 4.05
C ASP A 108 -13.23 -1.34 4.22
N ILE A 109 -12.24 -1.11 3.35
CA ILE A 109 -10.97 -1.86 3.40
C ILE A 109 -9.97 -1.24 4.40
N PRO A 110 -9.23 -2.05 5.18
CA PRO A 110 -8.15 -1.57 6.03
C PRO A 110 -7.00 -0.96 5.23
N CYS A 111 -6.38 0.06 5.82
CA CYS A 111 -5.12 0.63 5.36
C CYS A 111 -4.06 0.53 6.47
N ILE A 112 -2.86 0.08 6.10
CA ILE A 112 -1.66 0.16 6.95
C ILE A 112 -0.87 1.40 6.53
N GLY A 113 -0.56 2.28 7.48
CA GLY A 113 0.18 3.51 7.20
C GLY A 113 1.68 3.38 7.43
N ASP A 114 2.49 3.78 6.44
CA ASP A 114 3.93 3.98 6.65
C ASP A 114 4.18 5.18 7.59
N ALA A 115 4.88 4.93 8.70
CA ALA A 115 5.26 5.95 9.66
C ALA A 115 6.79 6.10 9.80
N ASP A 116 7.54 5.63 8.81
CA ASP A 116 9.00 5.67 8.77
C ASP A 116 9.60 5.14 10.09
N THR A 117 10.46 5.95 10.72
CA THR A 117 11.12 5.68 12.01
C THR A 117 10.31 6.14 13.22
N GLY A 118 9.09 6.66 13.02
CA GLY A 118 8.22 7.20 14.07
C GLY A 118 8.44 8.68 14.41
N TYR A 119 9.21 9.41 13.60
CA TYR A 119 9.43 10.87 13.65
C TYR A 119 9.99 11.39 14.99
N GLY A 120 10.95 10.67 15.56
CA GLY A 120 11.71 11.10 16.74
C GLY A 120 12.12 9.92 17.62
N ASN A 121 12.06 10.12 18.94
CA ASN A 121 12.37 9.08 19.92
C ASN A 121 11.14 8.19 20.24
N ALA A 122 11.27 7.29 21.21
CA ALA A 122 10.19 6.40 21.66
C ALA A 122 8.88 7.13 22.03
N VAL A 123 8.95 8.32 22.64
CA VAL A 123 7.76 9.11 22.98
C VAL A 123 7.12 9.72 21.73
N ASN A 124 7.93 10.13 20.75
CA ASN A 124 7.43 10.54 19.44
C ASN A 124 6.71 9.37 18.73
N VAL A 125 7.24 8.14 18.82
CA VAL A 125 6.56 6.94 18.31
C VAL A 125 5.16 6.81 18.91
N LYS A 126 5.00 6.97 20.24
CA LYS A 126 3.67 6.89 20.88
C LYS A 126 2.70 7.92 20.31
N ARG A 127 3.15 9.16 20.13
CA ARG A 127 2.37 10.23 19.50
C ARG A 127 1.99 9.87 18.06
N THR A 128 2.93 9.32 17.29
CA THR A 128 2.72 8.94 15.89
C THR A 128 1.69 7.82 15.76
N VAL A 129 1.78 6.78 16.59
CA VAL A 129 0.81 5.68 16.64
C VAL A 129 -0.60 6.19 16.96
N ALA A 130 -0.73 7.04 17.99
CA ALA A 130 -2.03 7.62 18.35
C ALA A 130 -2.61 8.48 17.23
N ALA A 131 -1.78 9.27 16.53
CA ALA A 131 -2.23 10.09 15.42
C ALA A 131 -2.71 9.25 14.21
N TYR A 132 -2.01 8.15 13.89
CA TYR A 132 -2.43 7.26 12.80
C TYR A 132 -3.72 6.52 13.16
N ALA A 133 -3.89 6.09 14.41
CA ALA A 133 -5.15 5.52 14.89
C ALA A 133 -6.31 6.52 14.74
N GLN A 134 -6.11 7.78 15.17
CA GLN A 134 -7.09 8.86 15.04
C GLN A 134 -7.41 9.19 13.58
N ALA A 135 -6.41 9.11 12.69
CA ALA A 135 -6.60 9.29 11.25
C ALA A 135 -7.42 8.16 10.60
N GLY A 136 -7.67 7.05 11.32
CA GLY A 136 -8.51 5.96 10.85
C GLY A 136 -7.75 4.76 10.27
N MET A 137 -6.41 4.74 10.41
CA MET A 137 -5.57 3.63 9.96
C MET A 137 -5.86 2.35 10.75
N ALA A 138 -5.80 1.21 10.06
CA ALA A 138 -5.97 -0.11 10.67
C ALA A 138 -4.64 -0.71 11.15
N GLY A 139 -3.52 -0.28 10.56
CA GLY A 139 -2.18 -0.66 10.97
C GLY A 139 -1.16 0.45 10.73
N ILE A 140 0.04 0.26 11.27
CA ILE A 140 1.16 1.18 11.13
C ILE A 140 2.44 0.40 10.89
N LEU A 141 3.29 0.89 10.00
CA LEU A 141 4.65 0.41 9.82
C LEU A 141 5.63 1.30 10.58
N LEU A 142 6.55 0.69 11.31
CA LEU A 142 7.71 1.36 11.92
C LEU A 142 8.98 0.62 11.55
N GLU A 143 10.03 1.36 11.22
CA GLU A 143 11.32 0.81 10.81
C GLU A 143 12.49 1.18 11.72
N ASP A 144 13.53 0.34 11.68
CA ASP A 144 14.75 0.49 12.49
C ASP A 144 15.86 1.30 11.81
N GLN A 145 15.56 2.06 10.76
CA GLN A 145 16.55 2.94 10.15
C GLN A 145 16.99 4.09 11.06
N VAL A 146 18.20 4.57 10.85
CA VAL A 146 18.68 5.86 11.36
C VAL A 146 17.94 6.98 10.63
N SER A 147 17.45 7.98 11.37
CA SER A 147 16.81 9.17 10.79
C SER A 147 17.88 10.18 10.32
N PRO A 148 17.74 10.84 9.15
CA PRO A 148 16.69 10.63 8.16
C PRO A 148 16.83 9.29 7.43
N LYS A 149 15.71 8.57 7.29
CA LYS A 149 15.67 7.27 6.61
C LYS A 149 15.84 7.38 5.09
N ARG A 150 16.12 6.25 4.43
CA ARG A 150 16.18 6.13 2.97
C ARG A 150 15.39 4.92 2.47
N CYS A 151 14.99 4.94 1.20
CA CYS A 151 14.32 3.81 0.57
C CYS A 151 15.12 2.50 0.69
N GLY A 152 14.45 1.41 1.10
CA GLY A 152 15.01 0.07 1.31
C GLY A 152 15.78 -0.55 0.13
N HIS A 153 15.56 -0.08 -1.09
CA HIS A 153 16.28 -0.57 -2.27
C HIS A 153 17.42 0.35 -2.73
N THR A 154 17.76 1.37 -1.94
CA THR A 154 18.84 2.34 -2.23
C THR A 154 20.06 2.13 -1.36
N ALA A 155 21.22 2.65 -1.80
CA ALA A 155 22.49 2.54 -1.08
C ALA A 155 22.63 3.53 0.08
N GLY A 156 23.51 3.17 1.03
CA GLY A 156 23.89 4.04 2.16
C GLY A 156 22.83 4.16 3.27
N LYS A 157 21.99 3.13 3.42
CA LYS A 157 21.12 2.96 4.58
C LYS A 157 21.94 2.63 5.83
N ALA A 158 21.41 2.98 6.98
CA ALA A 158 21.92 2.55 8.28
C ALA A 158 20.74 2.20 9.18
N VAL A 159 20.93 1.22 10.05
CA VAL A 159 19.95 0.87 11.09
C VAL A 159 20.48 1.24 12.46
N VAL A 160 19.58 1.57 13.39
CA VAL A 160 19.92 1.87 14.77
C VAL A 160 20.34 0.61 15.53
N SER A 161 20.87 0.81 16.74
CA SER A 161 21.15 -0.30 17.65
C SER A 161 19.91 -1.14 17.90
N ARG A 162 20.11 -2.39 18.31
CA ARG A 162 19.01 -3.28 18.72
C ARG A 162 18.16 -2.63 19.81
N ASP A 163 18.79 -2.05 20.83
CA ASP A 163 18.09 -1.41 21.95
C ASP A 163 17.15 -0.30 21.50
N GLU A 164 17.58 0.54 20.56
CA GLU A 164 16.75 1.62 20.03
C GLU A 164 15.62 1.08 19.15
N ALA A 165 15.91 0.12 18.26
CA ALA A 165 14.90 -0.53 17.42
C ALA A 165 13.80 -1.17 18.28
N PHE A 166 14.20 -1.91 19.31
CA PHE A 166 13.29 -2.57 20.25
C PHE A 166 12.52 -1.55 21.10
N ALA A 167 13.14 -0.43 21.49
CA ALA A 167 12.44 0.63 22.20
C ALA A 167 11.33 1.27 21.35
N ARG A 168 11.53 1.46 20.04
CA ARG A 168 10.50 1.97 19.14
C ARG A 168 9.33 1.01 19.02
N VAL A 169 9.58 -0.29 18.81
CA VAL A 169 8.51 -1.31 18.73
C VAL A 169 7.75 -1.42 20.06
N ARG A 170 8.45 -1.47 21.20
CA ARG A 170 7.80 -1.44 22.52
C ARG A 170 6.91 -0.22 22.69
N ALA A 171 7.43 0.97 22.36
CA ALA A 171 6.66 2.21 22.48
C ALA A 171 5.38 2.17 21.63
N ALA A 172 5.43 1.58 20.43
CA ALA A 172 4.26 1.44 19.58
C ALA A 172 3.21 0.49 20.18
N VAL A 173 3.66 -0.66 20.71
CA VAL A 173 2.80 -1.62 21.39
C VAL A 173 2.20 -1.03 22.66
N ASP A 174 2.98 -0.27 23.43
CA ASP A 174 2.52 0.42 24.64
C ASP A 174 1.50 1.51 24.30
N ALA A 175 1.73 2.28 23.23
CA ALA A 175 0.77 3.29 22.77
C ALA A 175 -0.60 2.68 22.44
N ARG A 176 -0.62 1.52 21.75
CA ARG A 176 -1.84 0.75 21.52
C ARG A 176 -2.50 0.31 22.82
N ARG A 177 -1.73 -0.23 23.77
CA ARG A 177 -2.27 -0.72 25.06
C ARG A 177 -2.85 0.40 25.93
N GLU A 178 -2.22 1.57 25.92
CA GLU A 178 -2.59 2.70 26.78
C GLU A 178 -3.62 3.66 26.15
N GLY A 179 -3.68 3.73 24.82
CA GLY A 179 -4.36 4.80 24.09
C GLY A 179 -5.87 4.66 23.89
N GLN A 180 -6.50 3.60 24.40
CA GLN A 180 -7.93 3.29 24.17
C GLN A 180 -8.30 3.15 22.67
N PHE A 181 -7.36 2.75 21.83
CA PHE A 181 -7.56 2.39 20.43
C PHE A 181 -6.86 1.06 20.12
N ASP A 182 -7.25 0.38 19.04
CA ASP A 182 -6.53 -0.78 18.52
C ASP A 182 -5.85 -0.43 17.19
N LEU A 183 -4.74 -1.09 16.91
CA LEU A 183 -3.96 -0.92 15.69
C LEU A 183 -3.02 -2.10 15.48
N VAL A 184 -2.86 -2.54 14.23
CA VAL A 184 -1.89 -3.59 13.86
C VAL A 184 -0.49 -2.97 13.73
N ILE A 185 0.48 -3.48 14.49
CA ILE A 185 1.86 -3.01 14.47
C ILE A 185 2.69 -3.88 13.51
N LEU A 186 3.14 -3.28 12.41
CA LEU A 186 4.07 -3.88 11.46
C LEU A 186 5.48 -3.34 11.75
N ALA A 187 6.38 -4.23 12.16
CA ALA A 187 7.77 -3.87 12.45
C ALA A 187 8.68 -4.26 11.28
N ARG A 188 9.35 -3.28 10.70
CA ARG A 188 10.28 -3.43 9.58
C ARG A 188 11.72 -3.38 10.06
N THR A 189 12.58 -4.22 9.47
CA THR A 189 14.04 -4.09 9.61
C THR A 189 14.74 -3.99 8.26
N ASP A 190 15.69 -3.06 8.18
CA ASP A 190 16.61 -2.90 7.05
C ASP A 190 18.00 -3.55 7.31
N ALA A 191 18.09 -4.34 8.39
CA ALA A 191 19.36 -4.94 8.83
C ALA A 191 19.96 -5.93 7.82
N ARG A 192 19.16 -6.51 6.90
CA ARG A 192 19.69 -7.41 5.88
C ARG A 192 20.70 -6.71 4.97
N GLY A 193 20.39 -5.49 4.53
CA GLY A 193 21.25 -4.73 3.63
C GLY A 193 22.45 -4.07 4.32
N THR A 194 22.41 -3.92 5.64
CA THR A 194 23.42 -3.18 6.42
C THR A 194 24.31 -4.08 7.28
N HIS A 195 23.82 -5.25 7.67
CA HIS A 195 24.49 -6.21 8.54
C HIS A 195 24.51 -7.60 7.91
N SER A 196 23.48 -8.42 8.15
CA SER A 196 23.36 -9.79 7.64
C SER A 196 21.91 -10.28 7.69
N LEU A 197 21.63 -11.41 7.03
CA LEU A 197 20.33 -12.09 7.14
C LEU A 197 20.04 -12.52 8.59
N ASP A 198 21.02 -13.11 9.28
CA ASP A 198 20.88 -13.57 10.66
C ASP A 198 20.54 -12.42 11.62
N GLU A 199 21.16 -11.26 11.44
CA GLU A 199 20.85 -10.07 12.24
C GLU A 199 19.41 -9.59 12.01
N ALA A 200 18.97 -9.57 10.76
CA ALA A 200 17.60 -9.19 10.40
C ALA A 200 16.56 -10.17 10.97
N ILE A 201 16.82 -11.48 10.87
CA ILE A 201 15.97 -12.52 11.46
C ILE A 201 15.93 -12.38 12.99
N ALA A 202 17.07 -12.15 13.64
CA ALA A 202 17.13 -11.97 15.09
C ALA A 202 16.28 -10.76 15.54
N ARG A 203 16.35 -9.64 14.81
CA ARG A 203 15.50 -8.46 15.07
C ARG A 203 14.02 -8.76 14.87
N CYS A 204 13.65 -9.41 13.78
CA CYS A 204 12.26 -9.80 13.52
C CYS A 204 11.70 -10.72 14.62
N LYS A 205 12.48 -11.73 15.07
CA LYS A 205 12.09 -12.59 16.20
C LYS A 205 11.81 -11.77 17.46
N GLU A 206 12.69 -10.82 17.78
CA GLU A 206 12.48 -9.96 18.94
C GLU A 206 11.29 -9.01 18.77
N PHE A 207 11.07 -8.44 17.57
CA PHE A 207 9.89 -7.62 17.31
C PHE A 207 8.59 -8.38 17.58
N VAL A 208 8.53 -9.67 17.22
CA VAL A 208 7.40 -10.54 17.56
C VAL A 208 7.27 -10.71 19.08
N THR A 209 8.36 -11.01 19.79
CA THR A 209 8.37 -11.11 21.26
C THR A 209 7.85 -9.84 21.94
N LEU A 210 8.18 -8.67 21.39
CA LEU A 210 7.74 -7.37 21.90
C LEU A 210 6.26 -7.05 21.59
N GLY A 211 5.63 -7.81 20.69
CA GLY A 211 4.21 -7.70 20.37
C GLY A 211 3.89 -7.02 19.04
N ALA A 212 4.84 -6.94 18.11
CA ALA A 212 4.53 -6.63 16.71
C ALA A 212 3.66 -7.74 16.12
N ASP A 213 2.60 -7.36 15.41
CA ASP A 213 1.65 -8.30 14.81
C ASP A 213 2.13 -8.84 13.46
N ILE A 214 2.96 -8.06 12.76
CA ILE A 214 3.53 -8.40 11.46
C ILE A 214 5.00 -8.03 11.47
N THR A 215 5.85 -8.85 10.86
CA THR A 215 7.24 -8.47 10.58
C THR A 215 7.47 -8.26 9.08
N PHE A 216 8.42 -7.38 8.78
CA PHE A 216 8.89 -7.10 7.44
C PHE A 216 10.41 -7.06 7.42
N LEU A 217 11.02 -8.10 6.86
CA LEU A 217 12.44 -8.12 6.54
C LEU A 217 12.66 -7.49 5.16
N GLU A 218 13.29 -6.32 5.11
CA GLU A 218 13.53 -5.60 3.86
C GLU A 218 14.67 -6.21 3.04
N ALA A 219 14.47 -6.22 1.72
CA ALA A 219 15.45 -6.59 0.70
C ALA A 219 16.17 -7.95 0.91
N PRO A 220 15.46 -9.07 1.16
CA PRO A 220 16.07 -10.40 1.00
C PRO A 220 16.57 -10.55 -0.44
N GLN A 221 17.76 -11.13 -0.60
CA GLN A 221 18.52 -11.12 -1.86
C GLN A 221 18.34 -12.38 -2.71
N SER A 222 17.68 -13.41 -2.17
CA SER A 222 17.38 -14.64 -2.92
C SER A 222 16.11 -15.31 -2.40
N ILE A 223 15.60 -16.28 -3.17
CA ILE A 223 14.44 -17.08 -2.78
C ILE A 223 14.74 -17.86 -1.50
N GLU A 224 15.96 -18.39 -1.36
CA GLU A 224 16.40 -19.16 -0.19
C GLU A 224 16.42 -18.30 1.08
N GLU A 225 16.78 -17.01 0.98
CA GLU A 225 16.69 -16.08 2.11
C GLU A 225 15.23 -15.82 2.50
N MET A 226 14.35 -15.66 1.52
CA MET A 226 12.91 -15.47 1.76
C MET A 226 12.29 -16.69 2.45
N GLU A 227 12.63 -17.90 2.00
CA GLU A 227 12.20 -19.15 2.63
C GLU A 227 12.76 -19.30 4.05
N THR A 228 14.03 -18.92 4.26
CA THR A 228 14.68 -18.97 5.57
C THR A 228 14.03 -18.01 6.55
N TYR A 229 13.78 -16.76 6.14
CA TYR A 229 13.03 -15.80 6.93
C TYR A 229 11.64 -16.34 7.31
N CYS A 230 10.90 -16.89 6.35
CA CYS A 230 9.55 -17.39 6.63
C CYS A 230 9.53 -18.59 7.58
N ARG A 231 10.52 -19.48 7.46
CA ARG A 231 10.69 -20.65 8.32
C ARG A 231 11.09 -20.27 9.75
N GLU A 232 11.94 -19.26 9.92
CA GLU A 232 12.56 -18.96 11.21
C GLU A 232 11.80 -17.94 12.06
N VAL A 233 11.09 -17.00 11.45
CA VAL A 233 10.37 -15.95 12.19
C VAL A 233 8.90 -16.37 12.31
N PRO A 234 8.31 -16.47 13.51
CA PRO A 234 6.91 -16.81 13.68
C PRO A 234 5.96 -15.67 13.28
N GLY A 235 4.69 -16.00 13.07
CA GLY A 235 3.62 -15.01 12.86
C GLY A 235 3.54 -14.44 11.44
N PRO A 236 2.62 -13.50 11.18
CA PRO A 236 2.43 -12.89 9.86
C PRO A 236 3.65 -12.13 9.33
N LYS A 237 3.87 -12.23 8.01
CA LYS A 237 5.00 -11.62 7.32
C LYS A 237 4.53 -10.85 6.08
N MET A 238 5.18 -9.71 5.83
CA MET A 238 4.97 -8.95 4.60
C MET A 238 6.14 -9.15 3.64
N ALA A 239 5.82 -9.48 2.38
CA ALA A 239 6.76 -9.41 1.26
C ALA A 239 6.61 -8.05 0.56
N ASN A 240 7.74 -7.43 0.21
CA ASN A 240 7.76 -6.16 -0.53
C ASN A 240 8.19 -6.40 -1.98
N MET A 241 7.24 -6.44 -2.91
CA MET A 241 7.49 -6.70 -4.33
C MET A 241 7.70 -5.39 -5.08
N VAL A 242 8.97 -4.95 -5.12
CA VAL A 242 9.38 -3.73 -5.83
C VAL A 242 9.95 -4.07 -7.20
N GLU A 243 9.35 -3.53 -8.25
CA GLU A 243 9.81 -3.74 -9.62
C GLU A 243 11.22 -3.18 -9.81
N ASN A 244 12.11 -4.00 -10.40
CA ASN A 244 13.53 -3.68 -10.58
C ASN A 244 14.29 -3.38 -9.27
N GLY A 245 13.75 -3.83 -8.13
CA GLY A 245 14.40 -3.76 -6.83
C GLY A 245 15.44 -4.86 -6.61
N LEU A 246 15.85 -5.01 -5.36
CA LEU A 246 16.87 -5.98 -4.94
C LEU A 246 16.30 -7.39 -4.70
N THR A 247 15.01 -7.50 -4.42
CA THR A 247 14.35 -8.77 -4.07
C THR A 247 13.76 -9.43 -5.31
N PRO A 248 13.91 -10.75 -5.48
CA PRO A 248 13.24 -11.48 -6.55
C PRO A 248 11.72 -11.28 -6.50
N VAL A 249 11.14 -10.84 -7.63
CA VAL A 249 9.69 -10.66 -7.75
C VAL A 249 9.04 -12.00 -8.06
N LEU A 250 8.20 -12.49 -7.16
CA LEU A 250 7.51 -13.78 -7.26
C LEU A 250 6.00 -13.61 -7.35
N LEU A 251 5.30 -14.67 -7.79
CA LEU A 251 3.84 -14.69 -7.77
C LEU A 251 3.32 -14.76 -6.32
N PRO A 252 2.18 -14.12 -6.01
CA PRO A 252 1.56 -14.20 -4.68
C PRO A 252 1.38 -15.63 -4.17
N GLU A 253 0.97 -16.57 -5.03
CA GLU A 253 0.81 -17.98 -4.65
C GLU A 253 2.12 -18.62 -4.18
N GLN A 254 3.25 -18.28 -4.81
CA GLN A 254 4.57 -18.77 -4.41
C GLN A 254 4.95 -18.21 -3.03
N LEU A 255 4.70 -16.91 -2.81
CA LEU A 255 4.95 -16.24 -1.54
C LEU A 255 4.08 -16.80 -0.42
N GLY A 256 2.81 -17.10 -0.70
CA GLY A 256 1.90 -17.74 0.25
C GLY A 256 2.40 -19.13 0.66
N LYS A 257 2.84 -19.96 -0.30
CA LYS A 257 3.43 -21.27 -0.01
C LYS A 257 4.71 -21.19 0.83
N MET A 258 5.47 -20.10 0.72
CA MET A 258 6.66 -19.86 1.55
C MET A 258 6.30 -19.48 3.00
N GLY A 259 5.13 -18.87 3.22
CA GLY A 259 4.67 -18.40 4.54
C GLY A 259 4.50 -16.89 4.66
N TYR A 260 4.45 -16.14 3.55
CA TYR A 260 4.05 -14.73 3.58
C TYR A 260 2.53 -14.58 3.66
N THR A 261 2.08 -13.60 4.44
CA THR A 261 0.66 -13.30 4.64
C THR A 261 0.22 -12.11 3.81
N LEU A 262 1.07 -11.07 3.70
CA LEU A 262 0.79 -9.87 2.91
C LEU A 262 1.85 -9.70 1.82
N VAL A 263 1.42 -9.26 0.63
CA VAL A 263 2.31 -8.96 -0.49
C VAL A 263 2.06 -7.53 -0.95
N ALA A 264 3.00 -6.64 -0.64
CA ALA A 264 2.93 -5.23 -0.99
C ALA A 264 3.50 -4.96 -2.38
N TYR A 265 2.85 -4.04 -3.09
CA TYR A 265 3.28 -3.52 -4.39
C TYR A 265 3.40 -2.00 -4.30
N PRO A 266 4.53 -1.47 -3.77
CA PRO A 266 4.60 -0.10 -3.27
C PRO A 266 4.70 0.98 -4.34
N ILE A 267 5.27 0.66 -5.50
CA ILE A 267 5.54 1.64 -6.56
C ILE A 267 4.80 1.36 -7.87
N THR A 268 4.06 0.25 -7.96
CA THR A 268 3.38 -0.17 -9.20
C THR A 268 2.43 0.90 -9.73
N LEU A 269 1.52 1.41 -8.87
CA LEU A 269 0.58 2.47 -9.27
C LEU A 269 1.27 3.80 -9.54
N LEU A 270 2.35 4.11 -8.80
CA LEU A 270 3.13 5.33 -9.03
C LEU A 270 3.83 5.28 -10.39
N SER A 271 4.52 4.18 -10.68
CA SER A 271 5.22 3.93 -11.95
C SER A 271 4.27 3.96 -13.15
N ALA A 272 3.12 3.27 -13.02
CA ALA A 272 2.07 3.31 -14.05
C ALA A 272 1.55 4.73 -14.29
N SER A 273 1.34 5.51 -13.23
CA SER A 273 0.86 6.88 -13.32
C SER A 273 1.88 7.80 -13.99
N ILE A 274 3.16 7.70 -13.62
CA ILE A 274 4.26 8.45 -14.27
C ILE A 274 4.28 8.14 -15.77
N SER A 275 4.25 6.86 -16.14
CA SER A 275 4.26 6.44 -17.55
C SER A 275 3.06 7.01 -18.34
N ALA A 276 1.85 6.95 -17.76
CA ALA A 276 0.65 7.48 -18.38
C ALA A 276 0.70 9.01 -18.54
N MET A 277 1.13 9.73 -17.50
CA MET A 277 1.28 11.18 -17.53
C MET A 277 2.32 11.63 -18.56
N GLU A 278 3.49 10.99 -18.60
CA GLU A 278 4.52 11.30 -19.60
C GLU A 278 4.03 11.04 -21.03
N LYS A 279 3.30 9.93 -21.25
CA LYS A 279 2.70 9.62 -22.56
C LYS A 279 1.67 10.67 -22.95
N ALA A 280 0.78 11.06 -22.04
CA ALA A 280 -0.22 12.10 -22.28
C ALA A 280 0.45 13.44 -22.62
N LEU A 281 1.47 13.86 -21.87
CA LEU A 281 2.21 15.10 -22.12
C LEU A 281 2.92 15.10 -23.49
N LYS A 282 3.50 13.97 -23.90
CA LYS A 282 4.08 13.81 -25.25
C LYS A 282 3.02 13.97 -26.34
N LEU A 283 1.88 13.30 -26.19
CA LEU A 283 0.77 13.37 -27.15
C LEU A 283 0.18 14.79 -27.23
N LEU A 284 0.03 15.47 -26.08
CA LEU A 284 -0.39 16.87 -26.02
C LEU A 284 0.56 17.79 -26.80
N LYS A 285 1.88 17.61 -26.65
CA LYS A 285 2.89 18.39 -27.39
C LYS A 285 2.85 18.15 -28.90
N CYS A 286 2.45 16.96 -29.32
CA CYS A 286 2.36 16.56 -30.74
C CYS A 286 1.04 16.98 -31.42
N GLN A 287 0.15 17.70 -30.72
CA GLN A 287 -1.04 18.28 -31.33
C GLN A 287 -0.66 19.47 -32.23
N THR A 288 -0.27 19.19 -33.47
CA THR A 288 -0.11 20.19 -34.54
C THR A 288 -1.35 20.14 -35.46
N GLY A 289 -1.96 21.29 -35.79
CA GLY A 289 -3.26 21.41 -36.50
C GLY A 289 -3.30 20.82 -37.91
N GLU A 290 -4.40 20.77 -38.65
CA GLU A 290 -5.81 21.11 -38.46
C GLU A 290 -6.60 19.95 -39.09
N LYS A 291 -7.28 19.12 -38.30
CA LYS A 291 -8.42 18.28 -38.69
C LYS A 291 -8.80 17.39 -37.51
N LYS A 292 -9.98 17.60 -36.94
CA LYS A 292 -10.67 16.52 -36.24
C LYS A 292 -10.93 15.43 -37.29
N GLU A 293 -10.54 14.19 -37.02
CA GLU A 293 -10.98 13.08 -37.86
C GLU A 293 -12.52 13.06 -37.89
N GLU A 294 -13.10 12.96 -39.10
CA GLU A 294 -14.54 12.85 -39.29
C GLU A 294 -15.06 11.60 -38.56
N GLY A 295 -16.00 11.79 -37.63
CA GLY A 295 -16.54 10.73 -36.77
C GLY A 295 -16.07 10.74 -35.31
N SER A 296 -15.18 11.67 -34.93
CA SER A 296 -14.87 11.94 -33.52
C SER A 296 -16.11 12.48 -32.77
N ALA A 297 -16.33 12.03 -31.54
CA ALA A 297 -17.39 12.55 -30.68
C ALA A 297 -17.28 14.09 -30.56
N GLU A 298 -18.40 14.81 -30.36
CA GLU A 298 -18.46 16.28 -30.45
C GLU A 298 -17.36 17.01 -29.62
N ASN A 299 -16.83 16.37 -28.57
CA ASN A 299 -15.79 16.89 -27.68
C ASN A 299 -14.53 16.01 -27.54
N ALA A 300 -14.22 15.14 -28.50
CA ALA A 300 -12.98 14.35 -28.47
C ALA A 300 -11.73 15.24 -28.69
N THR A 301 -10.57 14.79 -28.19
CA THR A 301 -9.30 15.49 -28.41
C THR A 301 -8.94 15.44 -29.90
N PRO A 302 -8.20 16.43 -30.45
CA PRO A 302 -7.80 16.41 -31.86
C PRO A 302 -6.76 15.33 -32.19
N CYS A 303 -6.40 14.44 -31.24
CA CYS A 303 -5.40 13.40 -31.39
C CYS A 303 -6.03 12.05 -31.01
N ALA A 304 -6.29 11.19 -31.99
CA ALA A 304 -6.88 9.86 -31.76
C ALA A 304 -6.07 9.01 -30.77
N ALA A 305 -4.74 9.12 -30.78
CA ALA A 305 -3.87 8.42 -29.83
C ALA A 305 -4.01 8.94 -28.38
N LEU A 306 -4.35 10.23 -28.21
CA LEU A 306 -4.66 10.79 -26.90
C LEU A 306 -6.05 10.35 -26.45
N ASP A 307 -7.05 10.38 -27.33
CA ASP A 307 -8.39 9.87 -27.02
C ASP A 307 -8.38 8.41 -26.56
N GLN A 308 -7.58 7.55 -27.21
CA GLN A 308 -7.41 6.15 -26.82
C GLN A 308 -6.72 5.96 -25.46
N LEU A 309 -5.95 6.95 -24.99
CA LEU A 309 -5.27 6.90 -23.69
C LEU A 309 -6.20 7.36 -22.56
N LEU A 310 -7.10 8.30 -22.82
CA LEU A 310 -7.94 8.92 -21.81
C LEU A 310 -9.13 8.03 -21.44
N CYS A 311 -9.51 8.07 -20.17
CA CYS A 311 -10.80 7.54 -19.73
C CYS A 311 -11.93 8.46 -20.23
N ASP A 312 -13.12 7.89 -20.43
CA ASP A 312 -14.29 8.71 -20.72
C ASP A 312 -14.64 9.62 -19.53
N PHE A 313 -15.19 10.80 -19.82
CA PHE A 313 -15.49 11.78 -18.78
C PHE A 313 -16.56 11.31 -17.78
N GLY A 314 -17.45 10.41 -18.20
CA GLY A 314 -18.41 9.76 -17.32
C GLY A 314 -17.71 8.93 -16.25
N HIS A 315 -16.74 8.11 -16.67
CA HIS A 315 -15.91 7.32 -15.77
C HIS A 315 -15.06 8.17 -14.83
N VAL A 316 -14.45 9.26 -15.32
CA VAL A 316 -13.72 10.21 -14.45
C VAL A 316 -14.63 10.76 -13.36
N LYS A 317 -15.83 11.22 -13.72
CA LYS A 317 -16.82 11.73 -12.76
C LYS A 317 -17.21 10.68 -11.72
N ASP A 318 -17.47 9.45 -12.17
CA ASP A 318 -17.81 8.34 -11.28
C ASP A 318 -16.69 8.02 -10.30
N VAL A 319 -15.44 7.92 -10.79
CA VAL A 319 -14.26 7.64 -9.95
C VAL A 319 -14.07 8.73 -8.89
N VAL A 320 -14.16 10.01 -9.25
CA VAL A 320 -13.96 11.10 -8.27
C VAL A 320 -15.16 11.30 -7.33
N GLY A 321 -16.30 10.67 -7.62
CA GLY A 321 -17.44 10.58 -6.71
C GLY A 321 -18.62 11.49 -7.01
N PHE A 322 -18.74 11.99 -8.26
CA PHE A 322 -19.90 12.79 -8.66
C PHE A 322 -21.20 11.98 -8.60
N THR A 323 -21.15 10.69 -8.91
CA THR A 323 -22.33 9.82 -8.87
C THR A 323 -22.95 9.81 -7.47
N GLU A 324 -22.14 9.59 -6.43
CA GLU A 324 -22.63 9.58 -5.05
C GLU A 324 -22.96 10.99 -4.55
N TYR A 325 -22.22 12.01 -4.97
CA TYR A 325 -22.53 13.40 -4.66
C TYR A 325 -23.94 13.78 -5.12
N TYR A 326 -24.28 13.54 -6.39
CA TYR A 326 -25.59 13.90 -6.91
C TYR A 326 -26.70 13.08 -6.27
N ALA A 327 -26.48 11.78 -6.04
CA ALA A 327 -27.45 10.94 -5.33
C ALA A 327 -27.74 11.46 -3.91
N GLU A 328 -26.72 11.95 -3.20
CA GLU A 328 -26.90 12.55 -1.88
C GLU A 328 -27.55 13.93 -1.98
N GLU A 329 -27.15 14.78 -2.94
CA GLU A 329 -27.73 16.10 -3.17
C GLU A 329 -29.24 16.05 -3.44
N GLU A 330 -29.71 15.09 -4.25
CA GLU A 330 -31.14 14.88 -4.54
C GLU A 330 -31.96 14.61 -3.28
N ARG A 331 -31.37 13.99 -2.23
CA ARG A 331 -32.09 13.73 -0.96
C ARG A 331 -32.46 15.01 -0.21
N TYR A 332 -31.83 16.13 -0.55
CA TYR A 332 -32.08 17.45 0.06
C TYR A 332 -32.78 18.41 -0.89
N LYS A 333 -33.15 17.98 -2.10
CA LYS A 333 -34.01 18.76 -2.99
C LYS A 333 -35.46 18.56 -2.53
N ALA A 334 -36.08 19.67 -2.10
CA ALA A 334 -37.45 19.73 -1.58
C ALA A 334 -38.51 19.52 -2.67
#